data_AF-A0A2I2FUJ9-F1
#
_entry.id   AF-A0A2I2FUJ9-F1
#
_cell.length_a   1.000
_cell.length_b   1.000
_cell.length_c   1.000
_cell.angle_alpha   90.00
_cell.angle_beta   90.00
_cell.angle_gamma   90.00
#
_symmetry.space_group_name_H-M   'P 1'
#
loop_
_entity.id
_entity.type
_entity.pdbx_description
1 polymer ?
#
loop_
_entity_poly.entity_id
_entity_poly.type
_entity_poly.pdbx_seq_one_letter_code
_entity_poly.pdbx_strand_id
1 'polypeptide(L)'
;MHAEEDYLSFSACTELPKRGYTAFCANNDASKSGYMTDLDFEEMMLNVGEGMSYLRNQTEFDKVVILGHSGGGAMMAAYQNIAENGVQACQGAEKIYPCSNQLAGLKPADGLMLLDCNYGLSTMSLLSLNPAIEDESTGSKINQSLNLYSPANGYTSNGANYSAAFQKTFQTGVVARNNRILDHALSRLDAIEAGNGTFSDDEPLFIPDASYIGFNNKFFSQDTRFLAHTTHAWPLLHKNGSTTTQIIPSFLDGAIKTTVKRYLSTLAIRVTSDFAYRVDGFDGIDYASSQTAPLASIRGVRVPLLTMGMTGHWEYLNAEKLHLNAPGNDTSIAFVEGAQHTIDTCTECESYPGEFGDTMVTAYDFVGGWLEKKGRFL
;
A
#
# COMPACT_ATOMS: atom_id res chain seq x y z
N MET A 1 -4.76 -7.90 11.05
CA MET A 1 -4.79 -6.46 11.33
C MET A 1 -4.46 -5.72 10.06
N HIS A 2 -5.10 -4.57 9.84
CA HIS A 2 -4.86 -3.68 8.70
C HIS A 2 -4.57 -2.27 9.21
N ALA A 3 -3.95 -1.43 8.38
CA ALA A 3 -3.59 -0.08 8.79
C ALA A 3 -4.85 0.79 9.01
N GLU A 4 -5.85 0.71 8.13
CA GLU A 4 -6.98 1.64 8.10
C GLU A 4 -8.40 1.01 8.07
N GLU A 5 -8.52 -0.31 7.91
CA GLU A 5 -9.82 -1.00 7.68
C GLU A 5 -10.10 -2.06 8.76
N ASP A 6 -11.37 -2.43 8.92
CA ASP A 6 -11.78 -3.48 9.88
C ASP A 6 -11.42 -4.87 9.33
N TYR A 7 -10.54 -5.58 10.05
CA TYR A 7 -10.03 -6.90 9.65
C TYR A 7 -10.44 -8.01 10.62
N LEU A 8 -11.44 -7.78 11.47
CA LEU A 8 -11.98 -8.83 12.36
C LEU A 8 -12.69 -9.94 11.58
N SER A 9 -13.24 -9.62 10.40
CA SER A 9 -13.98 -10.54 9.53
C SER A 9 -13.33 -10.79 8.17
N PHE A 10 -12.07 -10.37 7.98
CA PHE A 10 -11.36 -10.61 6.73
C PHE A 10 -11.29 -12.11 6.41
N SER A 11 -11.30 -12.48 5.13
CA SER A 11 -11.45 -13.88 4.68
C SER A 11 -10.43 -14.83 5.30
N ALA A 12 -9.20 -14.37 5.58
CA ALA A 12 -8.18 -15.17 6.26
C ALA A 12 -8.61 -15.66 7.66
N CYS A 13 -9.45 -14.88 8.36
CA CYS A 13 -9.97 -15.22 9.69
C CYS A 13 -10.93 -16.41 9.67
N THR A 14 -11.47 -16.76 8.50
CA THR A 14 -12.37 -17.90 8.31
C THR A 14 -11.71 -19.02 7.49
N GLU A 15 -10.93 -18.68 6.47
CA GLU A 15 -10.33 -19.65 5.56
C GLU A 15 -9.12 -20.40 6.13
N LEU A 16 -8.32 -19.76 6.99
CA LEU A 16 -7.21 -20.44 7.67
C LEU A 16 -7.69 -21.46 8.72
N PRO A 17 -8.70 -21.16 9.57
CA PRO A 17 -9.30 -22.17 10.45
C PRO A 17 -9.89 -23.39 9.74
N LYS A 18 -10.51 -23.21 8.56
CA LYS A 18 -10.99 -24.35 7.74
C LYS A 18 -9.86 -25.31 7.36
N ARG A 19 -8.62 -24.84 7.35
CA ARG A 19 -7.40 -25.60 7.01
C ARG A 19 -6.59 -26.00 8.25
N GLY A 20 -7.16 -25.84 9.44
CA GLY A 20 -6.55 -26.32 10.70
C GLY A 20 -5.62 -25.33 11.39
N TYR A 21 -5.56 -24.07 10.96
CA TYR A 21 -4.76 -23.04 11.63
C TYR A 21 -5.58 -22.19 12.58
N THR A 22 -4.99 -21.81 13.71
CA THR A 22 -5.57 -20.77 14.57
C THR A 22 -5.29 -19.39 13.96
N ALA A 23 -6.34 -18.65 13.63
CA ALA A 23 -6.24 -17.27 13.14
C ALA A 23 -6.50 -16.26 14.27
N PHE A 24 -5.55 -15.35 14.50
CA PHE A 24 -5.72 -14.21 15.38
C PHE A 24 -5.97 -12.95 14.55
N CYS A 25 -7.23 -12.50 14.53
CA CYS A 25 -7.66 -11.32 13.80
C CYS A 25 -7.98 -10.19 14.77
N ALA A 26 -7.36 -9.04 14.53
CA ALA A 26 -7.43 -7.86 15.39
C ALA A 26 -7.39 -6.58 14.56
N ASN A 27 -7.92 -5.51 15.13
CA ASN A 27 -7.81 -4.14 14.63
C ASN A 27 -6.74 -3.39 15.43
N ASN A 28 -6.03 -2.46 14.78
CA ASN A 28 -5.24 -1.45 15.48
C ASN A 28 -6.17 -0.36 16.06
N ASP A 29 -5.60 0.62 16.76
CA ASP A 29 -6.38 1.69 17.41
C ASP A 29 -6.88 2.79 16.45
N ALA A 30 -6.37 2.84 15.22
CA ALA A 30 -6.77 3.84 14.23
C ALA A 30 -8.26 3.76 13.85
N SER A 31 -8.83 4.85 13.36
CA SER A 31 -10.21 4.91 12.89
C SER A 31 -10.43 3.97 11.72
N LYS A 32 -11.48 3.14 11.81
CA LYS A 32 -11.94 2.25 10.73
C LYS A 32 -12.95 2.91 9.79
N SER A 33 -12.88 4.24 9.72
CA SER A 33 -13.72 5.02 8.82
C SER A 33 -13.22 5.02 7.37
N GLY A 34 -12.03 4.48 7.13
CA GLY A 34 -11.33 4.55 5.84
C GLY A 34 -10.70 5.91 5.57
N TYR A 35 -10.96 6.97 6.36
CA TYR A 35 -10.46 8.32 6.05
C TYR A 35 -8.97 8.55 6.34
N MET A 36 -8.30 7.60 6.98
CA MET A 36 -6.84 7.61 7.23
C MET A 36 -6.33 8.87 7.95
N THR A 37 -7.18 9.51 8.74
CA THR A 37 -6.86 10.80 9.37
C THR A 37 -5.95 10.66 10.59
N ASP A 38 -5.92 9.48 11.19
CA ASP A 38 -5.27 9.18 12.47
C ASP A 38 -4.27 8.03 12.38
N LEU A 39 -3.82 7.66 11.17
CA LEU A 39 -2.74 6.70 11.01
C LEU A 39 -1.44 7.27 11.59
N ASP A 40 -0.83 6.51 12.49
CA ASP A 40 0.48 6.80 13.06
C ASP A 40 1.37 5.55 12.98
N PHE A 41 2.57 5.72 12.42
CA PHE A 41 3.50 4.63 12.20
C PHE A 41 3.88 3.87 13.47
N GLU A 42 4.23 4.58 14.55
CA GLU A 42 4.70 3.93 15.78
C GLU A 42 3.56 3.22 16.49
N GLU A 43 2.40 3.87 16.60
CA GLU A 43 1.19 3.27 17.19
C GLU A 43 0.80 1.99 16.44
N MET A 44 0.82 2.01 15.11
CA MET A 44 0.58 0.81 14.30
C MET A 44 1.56 -0.32 14.65
N MET A 45 2.87 -0.04 14.72
CA MET A 45 3.86 -1.06 15.05
C MET A 45 3.70 -1.61 16.48
N LEU A 46 3.37 -0.74 17.43
CA LEU A 46 3.10 -1.11 18.82
C LEU A 46 1.87 -2.00 18.93
N ASN A 47 0.76 -1.69 18.24
CA ASN A 47 -0.43 -2.55 18.25
C ASN A 47 -0.16 -3.94 17.65
N VAL A 48 0.66 -4.06 16.59
CA VAL A 48 1.12 -5.38 16.11
C VAL A 48 1.96 -6.07 17.19
N GLY A 49 2.83 -5.31 17.87
CA GLY A 49 3.66 -5.78 18.99
C GLY A 49 2.87 -6.34 20.16
N GLU A 50 1.73 -5.74 20.49
CA GLU A 50 0.81 -6.22 21.52
C GLU A 50 0.18 -7.55 21.12
N GLY A 51 -0.34 -7.66 19.89
CA GLY A 51 -0.89 -8.91 19.37
C GLY A 51 0.15 -10.04 19.33
N MET A 52 1.36 -9.74 18.86
CA MET A 52 2.47 -10.71 18.87
C MET A 52 2.87 -11.11 20.29
N SER A 53 2.91 -10.16 21.23
CA SER A 53 3.24 -10.44 22.63
C SER A 53 2.19 -11.33 23.28
N TYR A 54 0.91 -11.08 22.99
CA TYR A 54 -0.19 -11.93 23.43
C TYR A 54 -0.03 -13.37 22.92
N LEU A 55 0.20 -13.55 21.62
CA LEU A 55 0.38 -14.88 21.00
C LEU A 55 1.59 -15.62 21.55
N ARG A 56 2.73 -14.93 21.70
CA ARG A 56 3.97 -15.51 22.25
C ARG A 56 3.90 -15.85 23.73
N ASN A 57 2.91 -15.33 24.46
CA ASN A 57 2.68 -15.67 25.86
C ASN A 57 1.75 -16.88 26.03
N GLN A 58 1.14 -17.38 24.96
CA GLN A 58 0.36 -18.62 25.02
C GLN A 58 1.30 -19.83 24.94
N THR A 59 0.97 -20.90 25.64
CA THR A 59 1.77 -22.14 25.66
C THR A 59 1.48 -23.07 24.49
N GLU A 60 0.39 -22.81 23.78
CA GLU A 60 -0.18 -23.64 22.72
C GLU A 60 0.36 -23.27 21.32
N PHE A 61 1.15 -22.20 21.20
CA PHE A 61 1.66 -21.70 19.92
C PHE A 61 3.19 -21.70 19.89
N ASP A 62 3.78 -22.68 19.20
CA ASP A 62 5.23 -22.73 18.97
C ASP A 62 5.68 -21.75 17.88
N LYS A 63 4.84 -21.58 16.85
CA LYS A 63 5.11 -20.77 15.66
C LYS A 63 4.02 -19.75 15.42
N VAL A 64 4.41 -18.51 15.13
CA VAL A 64 3.50 -17.42 14.79
C VAL A 64 3.89 -16.87 13.41
N VAL A 65 2.98 -16.93 12.45
CA VAL A 65 3.16 -16.37 11.11
C VAL A 65 2.29 -15.13 10.97
N ILE A 66 2.86 -14.02 10.51
CA ILE A 66 2.11 -12.79 10.24
C ILE A 66 1.56 -12.84 8.81
N LEU A 67 0.29 -12.46 8.65
CA LEU A 67 -0.33 -12.17 7.36
C LEU A 67 -0.60 -10.66 7.25
N GLY A 68 -0.02 -10.03 6.25
CA GLY A 68 -0.33 -8.67 5.81
C GLY A 68 -1.07 -8.69 4.47
N HIS A 69 -2.07 -7.83 4.34
CA HIS A 69 -2.85 -7.66 3.11
C HIS A 69 -3.07 -6.17 2.83
N SER A 70 -3.08 -5.75 1.56
CA SER A 70 -3.25 -4.34 1.17
C SER A 70 -2.30 -3.40 1.93
N GLY A 71 -2.78 -2.30 2.54
CA GLY A 71 -2.00 -1.41 3.40
C GLY A 71 -1.44 -2.08 4.65
N GLY A 72 -2.16 -3.09 5.16
CA GLY A 72 -1.68 -4.00 6.20
C GLY A 72 -0.44 -4.79 5.79
N GLY A 73 -0.21 -5.02 4.49
CA GLY A 73 1.02 -5.65 3.99
C GLY A 73 2.26 -4.81 4.28
N ALA A 74 2.16 -3.49 4.05
CA ALA A 74 3.25 -2.56 4.35
C ALA A 74 3.50 -2.40 5.84
N MET A 75 2.42 -2.32 6.62
CA MET A 75 2.46 -2.32 8.08
C MET A 75 3.18 -3.56 8.63
N MET A 76 2.81 -4.75 8.16
CA MET A 76 3.40 -6.00 8.63
C MET A 76 4.86 -6.20 8.18
N ALA A 77 5.21 -5.78 6.96
CA ALA A 77 6.58 -5.80 6.49
C ALA A 77 7.50 -4.87 7.30
N ALA A 78 7.02 -3.67 7.63
CA ALA A 78 7.76 -2.74 8.49
C ALA A 78 7.94 -3.30 9.91
N TYR A 79 6.87 -3.85 10.50
CA TYR A 79 6.93 -4.48 11.82
C TYR A 79 7.98 -5.59 11.85
N GLN A 80 7.89 -6.54 10.90
CA GLN A 80 8.78 -7.69 10.87
C GLN A 80 10.25 -7.26 10.67
N ASN A 81 10.51 -6.27 9.83
CA ASN A 81 11.85 -5.72 9.65
C ASN A 81 12.43 -5.16 10.96
N ILE A 82 11.65 -4.35 11.69
CA ILE A 82 12.07 -3.77 12.98
C ILE A 82 12.22 -4.85 14.05
N ALA A 83 11.33 -5.84 14.09
CA ALA A 83 11.40 -6.92 15.06
C ALA A 83 12.62 -7.83 14.84
N GLU A 84 13.06 -8.02 13.59
CA GLU A 84 14.27 -8.81 13.27
C GLU A 84 15.57 -8.02 13.44
N ASN A 85 15.58 -6.72 13.12
CA ASN A 85 16.82 -5.93 13.02
C ASN A 85 16.94 -4.82 14.08
N GLY A 86 15.93 -4.65 14.94
CA GLY A 86 15.82 -3.58 15.93
C GLY A 86 15.48 -2.21 15.33
N VAL A 87 15.41 -1.20 16.20
CA VAL A 87 15.03 0.18 15.84
C VAL A 87 15.93 0.83 14.79
N GLN A 88 17.16 0.32 14.60
CA GLN A 88 18.06 0.79 13.53
C GLN A 88 17.43 0.65 12.14
N ALA A 89 16.52 -0.32 11.95
CA ALA A 89 15.78 -0.49 10.70
C ALA A 89 14.85 0.69 10.36
N CYS A 90 14.46 1.50 11.35
CA CYS A 90 13.60 2.67 11.18
C CYS A 90 14.22 4.00 11.65
N GLN A 91 15.48 3.99 12.08
CA GLN A 91 16.24 5.17 12.53
C GLN A 91 17.31 5.65 11.52
N GLY A 92 17.44 4.98 10.38
CA GLY A 92 18.43 5.33 9.37
C GLY A 92 18.31 6.80 8.91
N ALA A 93 19.44 7.43 8.60
CA ALA A 93 19.50 8.84 8.19
C ALA A 93 18.78 9.11 6.86
N GLU A 94 18.48 8.06 6.10
CA GLU A 94 17.64 8.13 4.92
C GLU A 94 16.15 8.37 5.25
N LYS A 95 15.69 8.07 6.46
CA LYS A 95 14.29 8.25 6.85
C LYS A 95 13.94 9.72 6.96
N ILE A 96 12.81 10.12 6.37
CA ILE A 96 12.26 11.47 6.51
C ILE A 96 11.97 11.78 7.98
N TYR A 97 11.40 10.79 8.68
CA TYR A 97 11.07 10.90 10.08
C TYR A 97 11.49 9.60 10.80
N PRO A 98 12.68 9.57 11.42
CA PRO A 98 13.17 8.42 12.16
C PRO A 98 12.20 7.99 13.29
N CYS A 99 12.03 6.69 13.49
CA CYS A 99 11.25 6.17 14.61
C CYS A 99 11.97 6.42 15.96
N SER A 100 11.19 6.50 17.02
CA SER A 100 11.66 6.55 18.40
C SER A 100 12.10 5.18 18.91
N ASN A 101 12.69 5.15 20.10
CA ASN A 101 13.08 3.91 20.78
C ASN A 101 11.88 3.13 21.36
N GLN A 102 10.64 3.61 21.21
CA GLN A 102 9.45 2.89 21.68
C GLN A 102 9.28 1.56 20.95
N LEU A 103 9.79 1.45 19.72
CA LEU A 103 9.76 0.22 18.92
C LEU A 103 10.89 -0.77 19.25
N ALA A 104 11.62 -0.55 20.34
CA ALA A 104 12.67 -1.47 20.77
C ALA A 104 12.08 -2.75 21.37
N GLY A 105 12.67 -3.91 21.05
CA GLY A 105 12.30 -5.19 21.65
C GLY A 105 11.02 -5.82 21.10
N LEU A 106 10.53 -5.37 19.94
CA LEU A 106 9.45 -6.05 19.22
C LEU A 106 9.86 -7.51 18.92
N LYS A 107 8.92 -8.44 19.11
CA LYS A 107 9.16 -9.88 18.92
C LYS A 107 8.91 -10.25 17.44
N PRO A 108 9.85 -10.90 16.74
CA PRO A 108 9.63 -11.27 15.35
C PRO A 108 8.62 -12.42 15.21
N ALA A 109 7.89 -12.43 14.10
CA ALA A 109 7.18 -13.62 13.64
C ALA A 109 8.17 -14.68 13.16
N ASP A 110 7.72 -15.94 13.08
CA ASP A 110 8.48 -17.03 12.46
C ASP A 110 8.39 -17.02 10.93
N GLY A 111 7.40 -16.34 10.36
CA GLY A 111 7.17 -16.23 8.93
C GLY A 111 6.30 -15.02 8.58
N LEU A 112 6.38 -14.59 7.32
CA LEU A 112 5.60 -13.46 6.80
C LEU A 112 4.88 -13.86 5.51
N MET A 113 3.58 -13.55 5.43
CA MET A 113 2.78 -13.66 4.21
C MET A 113 2.27 -12.27 3.84
N LEU A 114 2.47 -11.86 2.60
CA LEU A 114 2.03 -10.59 2.03
C LEU A 114 1.08 -10.90 0.87
N LEU A 115 -0.22 -10.86 1.11
CA LEU A 115 -1.26 -11.17 0.12
C LEU A 115 -1.83 -9.86 -0.44
N ASP A 116 -1.73 -9.64 -1.74
CA ASP A 116 -2.08 -8.38 -2.40
C ASP A 116 -1.62 -7.13 -1.63
N CYS A 117 -0.38 -7.15 -1.16
CA CYS A 117 0.21 -6.01 -0.46
C CYS A 117 0.27 -4.82 -1.40
N ASN A 118 -0.37 -3.70 -1.03
CA ASN A 118 -0.28 -2.46 -1.80
C ASN A 118 1.14 -1.87 -1.77
N TYR A 119 1.38 -0.80 -2.52
CA TYR A 119 2.69 -0.17 -2.64
C TYR A 119 3.17 0.59 -1.40
N GLY A 120 2.42 0.54 -0.30
CA GLY A 120 2.71 1.21 0.95
C GLY A 120 1.96 2.51 1.14
N LEU A 121 1.64 2.86 2.39
CA LEU A 121 0.78 4.01 2.73
C LEU A 121 1.35 5.33 2.16
N SER A 122 2.67 5.49 2.21
CA SER A 122 3.36 6.68 1.68
C SER A 122 3.42 6.72 0.16
N THR A 123 3.69 5.59 -0.49
CA THR A 123 3.63 5.48 -1.95
C THR A 123 2.20 5.72 -2.45
N MET A 124 1.18 5.13 -1.81
CA MET A 124 -0.22 5.29 -2.18
C MET A 124 -0.69 6.74 -2.02
N SER A 125 -0.19 7.43 -0.99
CA SER A 125 -0.43 8.86 -0.78
C SER A 125 0.19 9.72 -1.89
N LEU A 126 1.44 9.45 -2.28
CA LEU A 126 2.09 10.09 -3.44
C LEU A 126 1.28 9.89 -4.73
N LEU A 127 0.86 8.66 -4.99
CA LEU A 127 0.12 8.28 -6.20
C LEU A 127 -1.30 8.87 -6.28
N SER A 128 -1.80 9.34 -5.14
CA SER A 128 -3.12 9.99 -5.02
C SER A 128 -3.07 11.51 -5.04
N LEU A 129 -1.88 12.12 -5.15
CA LEU A 129 -1.76 13.56 -5.30
C LEU A 129 -2.32 14.03 -6.65
N ASN A 130 -3.30 14.93 -6.64
CA ASN A 130 -3.65 15.70 -7.83
C ASN A 130 -2.65 16.87 -8.00
N PRO A 131 -1.74 16.84 -9.00
CA PRO A 131 -0.76 17.89 -9.19
C PRO A 131 -1.36 19.20 -9.72
N ALA A 132 -2.63 19.20 -10.13
CA ALA A 132 -3.31 20.41 -10.57
C ALA A 132 -3.54 21.41 -9.43
N ILE A 133 -3.55 20.98 -8.17
CA ILE A 133 -3.76 21.88 -7.02
C ILE A 133 -2.62 22.90 -6.93
N GLU A 134 -2.96 24.18 -7.00
CA GLU A 134 -2.01 25.30 -6.88
C GLU A 134 -1.99 25.91 -5.48
N ASP A 135 -3.12 25.84 -4.76
CA ASP A 135 -3.30 26.42 -3.43
C ASP A 135 -3.70 25.31 -2.43
N GLU A 136 -2.74 24.92 -1.59
CA GLU A 136 -2.93 23.89 -0.57
C GLU A 136 -3.86 24.34 0.58
N SER A 137 -4.12 25.65 0.74
CA SER A 137 -4.97 26.15 1.83
C SER A 137 -6.45 25.94 1.57
N THR A 138 -6.87 25.93 0.30
CA THR A 138 -8.27 25.79 -0.09
C THR A 138 -8.54 24.59 -1.00
N GLY A 139 -7.54 24.11 -1.74
CA GLY A 139 -7.71 23.10 -2.78
C GLY A 139 -8.58 23.54 -3.96
N SER A 140 -9.06 24.80 -3.97
CA SER A 140 -10.06 25.28 -4.94
C SER A 140 -9.45 25.79 -6.23
N LYS A 141 -8.18 26.21 -6.19
CA LYS A 141 -7.44 26.72 -7.34
C LYS A 141 -6.68 25.59 -8.02
N ILE A 142 -7.07 25.29 -9.26
CA ILE A 142 -6.45 24.24 -10.07
C ILE A 142 -5.83 24.76 -11.37
N ASN A 143 -4.65 24.23 -11.70
CA ASN A 143 -3.98 24.39 -12.97
C ASN A 143 -4.65 23.49 -14.02
N GLN A 144 -5.39 24.09 -14.96
CA GLN A 144 -6.11 23.35 -16.00
C GLN A 144 -5.19 22.56 -16.94
N SER A 145 -3.92 22.93 -17.09
CA SER A 145 -2.95 22.15 -17.89
C SER A 145 -2.53 20.83 -17.23
N LEU A 146 -2.86 20.64 -15.94
CA LEU A 146 -2.63 19.43 -15.15
C LEU A 146 -3.92 18.72 -14.75
N ASN A 147 -5.09 19.29 -15.08
CA ASN A 147 -6.39 18.73 -14.72
C ASN A 147 -6.64 17.42 -15.49
N LEU A 148 -6.60 16.30 -14.76
CA LEU A 148 -6.80 14.96 -15.33
C LEU A 148 -8.14 14.80 -16.02
N TYR A 149 -9.19 15.47 -15.54
CA TYR A 149 -10.55 15.32 -16.04
C TYR A 149 -10.85 16.26 -17.20
N SER A 150 -9.87 17.09 -17.61
CA SER A 150 -10.02 17.99 -18.75
C SER A 150 -9.98 17.22 -20.07
N PRO A 151 -10.99 17.39 -20.95
CA PRO A 151 -10.93 16.85 -22.31
C PRO A 151 -9.73 17.35 -23.11
N ALA A 152 -9.25 18.56 -22.82
CA ALA A 152 -8.07 19.12 -23.48
C ALA A 152 -6.78 18.35 -23.15
N ASN A 153 -6.76 17.64 -22.01
CA ASN A 153 -5.61 16.85 -21.58
C ASN A 153 -5.71 15.38 -22.02
N GLY A 154 -6.89 14.93 -22.45
CA GLY A 154 -7.10 13.58 -23.00
C GLY A 154 -8.19 12.77 -22.30
N TYR A 155 -8.94 13.34 -21.36
CA TYR A 155 -10.03 12.62 -20.68
C TYR A 155 -11.35 12.69 -21.46
N THR A 156 -11.96 11.55 -21.73
CA THR A 156 -13.19 11.45 -22.51
C THR A 156 -14.20 10.55 -21.82
N SER A 157 -15.44 10.50 -22.33
CA SER A 157 -16.46 9.54 -21.87
C SER A 157 -16.07 8.07 -22.06
N ASN A 158 -15.07 7.79 -22.91
CA ASN A 158 -14.57 6.45 -23.20
C ASN A 158 -13.29 6.11 -22.41
N GLY A 159 -12.86 7.00 -21.50
CA GLY A 159 -11.63 6.86 -20.73
C GLY A 159 -10.58 7.92 -21.05
N ALA A 160 -9.46 7.86 -20.33
CA ALA A 160 -8.31 8.71 -20.57
C ALA A 160 -7.44 8.20 -21.75
N ASN A 161 -7.04 9.12 -22.61
CA ASN A 161 -6.03 8.94 -23.63
C ASN A 161 -5.02 10.09 -23.57
N TYR A 162 -4.30 10.15 -22.46
CA TYR A 162 -3.26 11.12 -22.19
C TYR A 162 -2.08 11.02 -23.19
N SER A 163 -1.65 12.15 -23.75
CA SER A 163 -0.46 12.19 -24.60
C SER A 163 0.82 11.98 -23.78
N ALA A 164 1.88 11.44 -24.38
CA ALA A 164 3.18 11.31 -23.69
C ALA A 164 3.69 12.63 -23.10
N ALA A 165 3.40 13.75 -23.78
CA ALA A 165 3.70 15.09 -23.27
C ALA A 165 2.92 15.41 -22.00
N PHE A 166 1.59 15.22 -22.00
CA PHE A 166 0.77 15.43 -20.80
C PHE A 166 1.18 14.51 -19.66
N GLN A 167 1.42 13.22 -19.94
CA GLN A 167 1.89 12.26 -18.94
C GLN A 167 3.17 12.77 -18.27
N LYS A 168 4.17 13.23 -19.04
CA LYS A 168 5.42 13.77 -18.50
C LYS A 168 5.20 15.03 -17.65
N THR A 169 4.37 15.95 -18.13
CA THR A 169 4.01 17.17 -17.41
C THR A 169 3.27 16.87 -16.11
N PHE A 170 2.35 15.90 -16.13
CA PHE A 170 1.62 15.42 -14.96
C PHE A 170 2.56 14.83 -13.91
N GLN A 171 3.45 13.92 -14.32
CA GLN A 171 4.48 13.32 -13.44
C GLN A 171 5.40 14.38 -12.80
N THR A 172 5.84 15.36 -13.60
CA THR A 172 6.63 16.49 -13.08
C THR A 172 5.83 17.31 -12.07
N GLY A 173 4.53 17.50 -12.32
CA GLY A 173 3.61 18.17 -11.40
C GLY A 173 3.45 17.42 -10.08
N VAL A 174 3.39 16.07 -10.11
CA VAL A 174 3.32 15.23 -8.89
C VAL A 174 4.56 15.43 -8.05
N VAL A 175 5.75 15.35 -8.65
CA VAL A 175 7.02 15.62 -7.97
C VAL A 175 7.04 17.01 -7.35
N ALA A 176 6.66 18.03 -8.13
CA ALA A 176 6.65 19.41 -7.66
C ALA A 176 5.69 19.61 -6.48
N ARG A 177 4.50 19.00 -6.53
CA ARG A 177 3.51 19.08 -5.44
C ARG A 177 3.98 18.32 -4.20
N ASN A 178 4.48 17.10 -4.37
CA ASN A 178 5.03 16.30 -3.28
C ASN A 178 6.13 17.06 -2.53
N ASN A 179 7.07 17.66 -3.27
CA ASN A 179 8.16 18.43 -2.67
C ASN A 179 7.64 19.66 -1.91
N ARG A 180 6.66 20.41 -2.46
CA ARG A 180 6.05 21.55 -1.73
C ARG A 180 5.42 21.11 -0.41
N ILE A 181 4.67 20.01 -0.40
CA ILE A 181 4.01 19.49 0.80
C ILE A 181 5.07 19.01 1.80
N LEU A 182 6.07 18.28 1.34
CA LEU A 182 7.16 17.77 2.17
C LEU A 182 7.99 18.91 2.78
N ASP A 183 8.42 19.88 1.98
CA ASP A 183 9.19 21.04 2.44
C ASP A 183 8.37 21.87 3.45
N HIS A 184 7.07 22.03 3.21
CA HIS A 184 6.18 22.70 4.16
C HIS A 184 6.12 21.93 5.49
N ALA A 185 5.84 20.63 5.44
CA ALA A 185 5.73 19.79 6.63
C ALA A 185 7.05 19.76 7.43
N LEU A 186 8.20 19.63 6.77
CA LEU A 186 9.52 19.70 7.40
C LEU A 186 9.77 21.07 8.04
N SER A 187 9.45 22.16 7.35
CA SER A 187 9.57 23.51 7.92
C SER A 187 8.65 23.71 9.13
N ARG A 188 7.46 23.08 9.15
CA ARG A 188 6.58 23.10 10.33
C ARG A 188 7.16 22.26 11.46
N LEU A 189 7.72 21.09 11.17
CA LEU A 189 8.39 20.26 12.17
C LEU A 189 9.54 21.02 12.84
N ASP A 190 10.41 21.66 12.06
CA ASP A 190 11.51 22.49 12.59
C ASP A 190 10.99 23.60 13.51
N ALA A 191 9.87 24.23 13.16
CA ALA A 191 9.24 25.24 13.99
C ALA A 191 8.68 24.66 15.30
N ILE A 192 8.00 23.51 15.25
CA ILE A 192 7.47 22.79 16.42
C ILE A 192 8.62 22.41 17.36
N GLU A 193 9.68 21.81 16.85
CA GLU A 193 10.84 21.38 17.65
C GLU A 193 11.61 22.55 18.27
N ALA A 194 11.65 23.70 17.60
CA ALA A 194 12.22 24.93 18.13
C ALA A 194 11.32 25.64 19.16
N GLY A 195 10.13 25.12 19.45
CA GLY A 195 9.14 25.76 20.33
C GLY A 195 8.46 26.99 19.71
N ASN A 196 8.59 27.17 18.39
CA ASN A 196 8.00 28.26 17.60
C ASN A 196 6.80 27.79 16.76
N GLY A 197 6.32 26.56 16.98
CA GLY A 197 5.12 26.03 16.37
C GLY A 197 3.88 26.81 16.78
N THR A 198 2.83 26.74 15.96
CA THR A 198 1.47 27.18 16.29
C THR A 198 0.91 26.36 17.45
N PHE A 199 1.27 25.08 17.52
CA PHE A 199 0.96 24.16 18.61
C PHE A 199 2.25 23.61 19.20
N SER A 200 2.24 23.32 20.51
CA SER A 200 3.45 22.93 21.27
C SER A 200 3.91 21.49 21.02
N ASP A 201 3.01 20.64 20.54
CA ASP A 201 3.20 19.20 20.37
C ASP A 201 3.19 18.78 18.91
N ASP A 202 2.15 19.10 18.16
CA ASP A 202 2.00 18.80 16.73
C ASP A 202 0.97 19.72 16.07
N GLU A 203 1.04 19.89 14.76
CA GLU A 203 0.19 20.83 14.02
C GLU A 203 -0.72 20.12 13.02
N PRO A 204 -1.96 20.58 12.81
CA PRO A 204 -2.82 20.09 11.75
C PRO A 204 -2.19 20.28 10.37
N LEU A 205 -2.28 19.25 9.52
CA LEU A 205 -1.88 19.28 8.12
C LEU A 205 -3.05 18.81 7.25
N PHE A 206 -3.39 19.64 6.26
CA PHE A 206 -4.42 19.34 5.27
C PHE A 206 -3.75 19.20 3.90
N ILE A 207 -4.02 18.10 3.21
CA ILE A 207 -3.55 17.87 1.85
C ILE A 207 -4.78 17.69 0.97
N PRO A 208 -5.26 18.76 0.30
CA PRO A 208 -6.46 18.70 -0.53
C PRO A 208 -6.28 17.72 -1.70
N ASP A 209 -7.32 16.99 -2.06
CA ASP A 209 -7.32 16.11 -3.24
C ASP A 209 -6.08 15.18 -3.31
N ALA A 210 -5.92 14.42 -2.23
CA ALA A 210 -4.78 13.53 -1.98
C ALA A 210 -5.17 12.21 -1.29
N SER A 211 -6.42 12.09 -0.82
CA SER A 211 -6.90 10.86 -0.18
C SER A 211 -6.88 9.69 -1.16
N TYR A 212 -6.41 8.53 -0.74
CA TYR A 212 -6.36 7.33 -1.57
C TYR A 212 -7.53 6.35 -1.34
N ILE A 213 -8.57 6.76 -0.59
CA ILE A 213 -9.79 5.97 -0.34
C ILE A 213 -10.43 5.51 -1.65
N GLY A 214 -10.94 4.27 -1.70
CA GLY A 214 -11.78 3.80 -2.80
C GLY A 214 -11.07 3.83 -4.15
N PHE A 215 -9.77 3.55 -4.17
CA PHE A 215 -8.92 3.57 -5.36
C PHE A 215 -8.79 4.95 -6.02
N ASN A 216 -8.76 6.02 -5.22
CA ASN A 216 -8.61 7.41 -5.68
C ASN A 216 -7.18 7.79 -6.14
N ASN A 217 -6.36 6.80 -6.53
CA ASN A 217 -5.05 7.06 -7.13
C ASN A 217 -5.23 7.80 -8.45
N LYS A 218 -4.73 9.02 -8.57
CA LYS A 218 -5.24 9.97 -9.58
C LYS A 218 -4.91 9.59 -11.01
N PHE A 219 -3.75 9.02 -11.25
CA PHE A 219 -3.25 8.83 -12.61
C PHE A 219 -3.67 7.50 -13.23
N PHE A 220 -3.24 6.38 -12.66
CA PHE A 220 -3.46 5.05 -13.26
C PHE A 220 -4.87 4.51 -13.05
N SER A 221 -5.65 5.02 -12.08
CA SER A 221 -7.08 4.66 -12.00
C SER A 221 -7.88 5.22 -13.18
N GLN A 222 -7.38 6.28 -13.85
CA GLN A 222 -8.06 6.94 -14.97
C GLN A 222 -7.48 6.54 -16.33
N ASP A 223 -6.19 6.22 -16.38
CA ASP A 223 -5.46 5.80 -17.58
C ASP A 223 -4.92 4.38 -17.41
N THR A 224 -5.74 3.41 -17.82
CA THR A 224 -5.45 1.97 -17.76
C THR A 224 -4.35 1.54 -18.73
N ARG A 225 -3.50 2.45 -19.23
CA ARG A 225 -2.22 2.14 -19.91
C ARG A 225 -1.04 2.11 -18.95
N PHE A 226 -1.21 2.63 -17.73
CA PHE A 226 -0.22 2.56 -16.65
C PHE A 226 -0.59 1.45 -15.67
N LEU A 227 0.38 0.64 -15.24
CA LEU A 227 0.14 -0.60 -14.47
C LEU A 227 -0.87 -1.55 -15.15
N ALA A 228 -0.95 -1.47 -16.48
CA ALA A 228 -2.04 -1.98 -17.30
C ALA A 228 -1.97 -3.46 -17.61
N HIS A 229 -0.76 -4.01 -17.60
CA HIS A 229 -0.49 -5.35 -18.08
C HIS A 229 0.79 -5.87 -17.47
N THR A 230 0.85 -7.19 -17.30
CA THR A 230 2.11 -7.91 -17.10
C THR A 230 3.06 -7.66 -18.28
N THR A 231 4.35 -7.94 -18.13
CA THR A 231 5.37 -7.81 -19.20
C THR A 231 5.06 -8.63 -20.48
N HIS A 232 4.06 -9.53 -20.44
CA HIS A 232 3.57 -10.36 -21.56
C HIS A 232 2.05 -10.19 -21.81
N ALA A 233 1.56 -10.51 -23.01
CA ALA A 233 0.20 -10.18 -23.49
C ALA A 233 -0.87 -11.27 -23.29
N TRP A 234 -2.13 -10.87 -23.03
CA TRP A 234 -3.30 -11.74 -22.79
C TRP A 234 -4.66 -11.13 -23.30
N PRO A 235 -5.75 -11.90 -23.54
CA PRO A 235 -7.03 -11.44 -24.15
C PRO A 235 -8.10 -10.82 -23.18
N LEU A 236 -9.09 -10.03 -23.70
CA LEU A 236 -10.19 -9.35 -22.96
C LEU A 236 -11.57 -9.43 -23.70
N LEU A 237 -12.73 -9.61 -23.03
CA LEU A 237 -14.07 -9.85 -23.64
C LEU A 237 -15.27 -9.11 -22.97
N HIS A 238 -16.43 -8.98 -23.66
CA HIS A 238 -17.62 -8.20 -23.21
C HIS A 238 -18.95 -8.96 -23.21
N LYS A 239 -19.90 -8.43 -22.41
CA LYS A 239 -21.21 -9.01 -22.06
C LYS A 239 -22.19 -9.30 -23.21
N ASN A 240 -22.02 -8.73 -24.40
CA ASN A 240 -22.85 -9.03 -25.57
C ASN A 240 -22.21 -10.06 -26.54
N GLY A 241 -21.09 -10.67 -26.15
CA GLY A 241 -20.31 -11.57 -27.00
C GLY A 241 -19.37 -10.88 -27.98
N SER A 242 -19.22 -9.55 -27.90
CA SER A 242 -18.19 -8.80 -28.65
C SER A 242 -16.95 -8.55 -27.79
N THR A 243 -15.87 -8.19 -28.45
CA THR A 243 -14.61 -7.78 -27.84
C THR A 243 -14.44 -6.27 -28.06
N THR A 244 -14.29 -5.49 -27.00
CA THR A 244 -13.93 -4.07 -27.03
C THR A 244 -12.85 -3.77 -25.98
N THR A 245 -12.36 -2.54 -25.97
CA THR A 245 -11.29 -2.07 -25.08
C THR A 245 -11.77 -0.71 -24.55
N GLN A 246 -12.06 -0.58 -23.25
CA GLN A 246 -12.60 0.67 -22.67
C GLN A 246 -12.39 0.78 -21.15
N ILE A 247 -12.57 1.99 -20.58
CA ILE A 247 -12.28 2.34 -19.17
C ILE A 247 -13.54 2.81 -18.39
N ILE A 248 -13.60 2.51 -17.09
CA ILE A 248 -14.64 2.93 -16.11
C ILE A 248 -14.10 4.06 -15.20
N PRO A 249 -14.86 5.15 -14.91
CA PRO A 249 -14.36 6.32 -14.15
C PRO A 249 -14.39 6.17 -12.61
N SER A 250 -13.49 6.89 -11.90
CA SER A 250 -13.40 6.93 -10.42
C SER A 250 -13.68 8.32 -9.79
N PHE A 251 -13.89 8.30 -8.46
CA PHE A 251 -14.60 9.24 -7.58
C PHE A 251 -13.92 10.61 -7.36
N LEU A 252 -14.73 11.64 -7.08
CA LEU A 252 -14.36 13.04 -6.80
C LEU A 252 -14.67 13.36 -5.32
N ASP A 253 -13.79 13.02 -4.37
CA ASP A 253 -13.55 13.83 -3.15
C ASP A 253 -12.58 13.15 -2.17
N GLY A 254 -11.73 13.94 -1.49
CA GLY A 254 -11.00 13.48 -0.31
C GLY A 254 -9.68 14.21 -0.06
N ALA A 255 -9.68 15.16 0.87
CA ALA A 255 -8.44 15.67 1.46
C ALA A 255 -7.91 14.67 2.51
N ILE A 256 -6.59 14.48 2.58
CA ILE A 256 -5.98 13.88 3.77
C ILE A 256 -6.00 14.94 4.87
N LYS A 257 -6.58 14.61 6.02
CA LYS A 257 -6.64 15.48 7.20
C LYS A 257 -5.86 14.79 8.30
N THR A 258 -4.66 15.26 8.59
CA THR A 258 -3.74 14.61 9.53
C THR A 258 -2.96 15.67 10.30
N THR A 259 -1.81 15.32 10.86
CA THR A 259 -0.88 16.25 11.48
C THR A 259 0.48 16.22 10.80
N VAL A 260 1.33 17.21 11.09
CA VAL A 260 2.68 17.31 10.54
C VAL A 260 3.50 16.06 10.87
N LYS A 261 3.54 15.63 12.13
CA LYS A 261 4.33 14.45 12.51
C LYS A 261 3.77 13.16 11.92
N ARG A 262 2.44 12.96 11.94
CA ARG A 262 1.81 11.76 11.34
C ARG A 262 2.04 11.67 9.84
N TYR A 263 1.94 12.79 9.12
CA TYR A 263 2.28 12.81 7.70
C TYR A 263 3.73 12.41 7.47
N LEU A 264 4.69 13.04 8.16
CA LEU A 264 6.12 12.78 7.99
C LEU A 264 6.50 11.34 8.37
N SER A 265 5.89 10.78 9.43
CA SER A 265 6.16 9.42 9.89
C SER A 265 5.50 8.33 9.04
N THR A 266 4.34 8.62 8.44
CA THR A 266 3.46 7.55 7.92
C THR A 266 3.19 7.67 6.41
N LEU A 267 3.06 8.89 5.88
CA LEU A 267 2.54 9.14 4.53
C LEU A 267 3.54 9.85 3.60
N ALA A 268 4.60 10.44 4.14
CA ALA A 268 5.61 11.13 3.37
C ALA A 268 6.58 10.16 2.67
N ILE A 269 6.98 10.50 1.45
CA ILE A 269 8.02 9.79 0.69
C ILE A 269 8.81 10.77 -0.18
N ARG A 270 10.12 10.53 -0.31
CA ARG A 270 11.00 11.31 -1.22
C ARG A 270 10.90 10.74 -2.63
N VAL A 271 10.83 11.63 -3.60
CA VAL A 271 10.84 11.30 -5.03
C VAL A 271 11.89 12.13 -5.77
N THR A 272 12.51 11.54 -6.76
CA THR A 272 13.51 12.18 -7.61
C THR A 272 12.87 12.78 -8.86
N SER A 273 13.61 13.64 -9.57
CA SER A 273 13.08 14.35 -10.75
C SER A 273 12.75 13.44 -11.93
N ASP A 274 13.25 12.20 -11.94
CA ASP A 274 12.99 11.17 -12.94
C ASP A 274 11.83 10.24 -12.57
N PHE A 275 11.02 10.60 -11.55
CA PHE A 275 9.80 9.88 -11.19
C PHE A 275 8.95 9.57 -12.42
N ALA A 276 8.63 8.28 -12.61
CA ALA A 276 7.82 7.85 -13.72
C ALA A 276 6.89 6.68 -13.41
N TYR A 277 5.65 6.74 -13.91
CA TYR A 277 4.75 5.60 -14.00
C TYR A 277 5.23 4.69 -15.13
N ARG A 278 5.46 3.41 -14.83
CA ARG A 278 5.84 2.38 -15.80
C ARG A 278 4.72 1.37 -15.98
N VAL A 279 4.89 0.49 -16.95
CA VAL A 279 3.95 -0.61 -17.21
C VAL A 279 3.97 -1.64 -16.07
N ASP A 280 5.10 -1.78 -15.38
CA ASP A 280 5.36 -2.80 -14.38
C ASP A 280 5.81 -2.23 -13.01
N GLY A 281 5.64 -0.93 -12.79
CA GLY A 281 6.01 -0.30 -11.52
C GLY A 281 6.24 1.21 -11.61
N PHE A 282 7.16 1.71 -10.78
CA PHE A 282 7.49 3.13 -10.70
C PHE A 282 9.00 3.34 -10.64
N ASP A 283 9.48 4.36 -11.35
CA ASP A 283 10.85 4.85 -11.22
C ASP A 283 10.88 6.07 -10.30
N GLY A 284 12.06 6.39 -9.78
CA GLY A 284 12.33 7.65 -9.07
C GLY A 284 11.64 7.81 -7.72
N ILE A 285 11.19 6.72 -7.09
CA ILE A 285 10.74 6.72 -5.70
C ILE A 285 11.91 6.29 -4.80
N ASP A 286 12.28 7.12 -3.82
CA ASP A 286 13.18 6.70 -2.75
C ASP A 286 12.39 5.93 -1.69
N TYR A 287 12.14 4.64 -1.96
CA TYR A 287 11.42 3.76 -1.03
C TYR A 287 12.07 3.71 0.35
N ALA A 288 13.39 3.89 0.46
CA ALA A 288 14.07 3.84 1.74
C ALA A 288 13.76 5.09 2.60
N SER A 289 13.26 6.17 2.01
CA SER A 289 12.90 7.38 2.75
C SER A 289 11.71 7.25 3.70
N SER A 290 10.90 6.20 3.53
CA SER A 290 9.70 5.93 4.31
C SER A 290 9.75 4.53 4.94
N GLN A 291 9.14 4.35 6.11
CA GLN A 291 8.99 3.06 6.78
C GLN A 291 7.79 2.28 6.24
N THR A 292 6.79 2.99 5.72
CA THR A 292 5.55 2.42 5.21
C THR A 292 5.63 2.08 3.73
N ALA A 293 6.83 2.14 3.13
CA ALA A 293 7.13 1.62 1.79
C ALA A 293 7.65 0.17 1.88
N PRO A 294 6.85 -0.85 1.55
CA PRO A 294 7.18 -2.26 1.81
C PRO A 294 8.40 -2.74 1.01
N LEU A 295 8.67 -2.15 -0.16
CA LEU A 295 9.88 -2.46 -0.96
C LEU A 295 11.19 -2.21 -0.18
N ALA A 296 11.22 -1.23 0.71
CA ALA A 296 12.38 -0.99 1.55
C ALA A 296 12.39 -1.94 2.76
N SER A 297 11.24 -2.11 3.42
CA SER A 297 11.13 -2.94 4.62
C SER A 297 11.42 -4.42 4.37
N ILE A 298 11.00 -4.95 3.21
CA ILE A 298 11.19 -6.37 2.88
C ILE A 298 12.66 -6.79 2.79
N ARG A 299 13.58 -5.83 2.56
CA ARG A 299 15.03 -6.07 2.49
C ARG A 299 15.64 -6.49 3.83
N GLY A 300 14.94 -6.27 4.93
CA GLY A 300 15.35 -6.70 6.26
C GLY A 300 14.67 -7.97 6.77
N VAL A 301 13.69 -8.51 6.04
CA VAL A 301 12.94 -9.70 6.45
C VAL A 301 13.70 -10.97 6.05
N ARG A 302 14.06 -11.82 7.01
CA ARG A 302 14.84 -13.05 6.76
C ARG A 302 14.07 -14.33 6.99
N VAL A 303 12.94 -14.26 7.69
CA VAL A 303 12.05 -15.40 7.89
C VAL A 303 11.44 -15.88 6.56
N PRO A 304 10.93 -17.12 6.51
CA PRO A 304 10.19 -17.60 5.35
C PRO A 304 9.10 -16.61 4.91
N LEU A 305 9.09 -16.29 3.61
CA LEU A 305 8.25 -15.26 3.02
C LEU A 305 7.37 -15.85 1.91
N LEU A 306 6.08 -15.53 1.95
CA LEU A 306 5.17 -15.68 0.82
C LEU A 306 4.70 -14.31 0.36
N THR A 307 4.88 -14.00 -0.92
CA THR A 307 4.22 -12.86 -1.58
C THR A 307 3.18 -13.39 -2.54
N MET A 308 1.96 -12.88 -2.49
CA MET A 308 0.88 -13.31 -3.37
C MET A 308 0.20 -12.10 -4.00
N GLY A 309 -0.09 -12.14 -5.30
CA GLY A 309 -0.83 -11.10 -5.99
C GLY A 309 -2.18 -11.58 -6.53
N MET A 310 -3.19 -10.70 -6.57
CA MET A 310 -4.55 -10.98 -7.02
C MET A 310 -4.78 -10.32 -8.38
N THR A 311 -4.76 -11.12 -9.45
CA THR A 311 -4.62 -10.60 -10.83
C THR A 311 -5.86 -9.88 -11.37
N GLY A 312 -7.01 -9.97 -10.69
CA GLY A 312 -8.21 -9.17 -10.95
C GLY A 312 -8.12 -7.73 -10.43
N HIS A 313 -7.00 -7.35 -9.82
CA HIS A 313 -6.71 -6.01 -9.34
C HIS A 313 -5.32 -5.55 -9.81
N TRP A 314 -4.97 -4.26 -9.67
CA TRP A 314 -3.69 -3.70 -10.14
C TRP A 314 -2.55 -3.77 -9.11
N GLU A 315 -2.87 -3.92 -7.82
CA GLU A 315 -1.87 -3.98 -6.74
C GLU A 315 -1.02 -5.26 -6.76
N TYR A 316 -1.50 -6.33 -7.42
CA TYR A 316 -0.81 -7.62 -7.51
C TYR A 316 0.65 -7.52 -7.98
N LEU A 317 0.98 -6.55 -8.84
CA LEU A 317 2.34 -6.37 -9.39
C LEU A 317 3.36 -6.08 -8.28
N ASN A 318 2.92 -5.52 -7.16
CA ASN A 318 3.79 -5.27 -6.03
C ASN A 318 4.32 -6.59 -5.41
N ALA A 319 3.57 -7.69 -5.49
CA ALA A 319 4.02 -8.99 -5.01
C ALA A 319 5.34 -9.44 -5.67
N GLU A 320 5.49 -9.19 -6.98
CA GLU A 320 6.75 -9.46 -7.70
C GLU A 320 7.89 -8.61 -7.15
N LYS A 321 7.67 -7.30 -7.01
CA LYS A 321 8.72 -6.37 -6.56
C LYS A 321 9.17 -6.70 -5.14
N LEU A 322 8.24 -7.07 -4.26
CA LEU A 322 8.54 -7.51 -2.90
C LEU A 322 9.35 -8.80 -2.89
N HIS A 323 8.95 -9.79 -3.68
CA HIS A 323 9.66 -11.07 -3.78
C HIS A 323 11.12 -10.87 -4.24
N LEU A 324 11.33 -10.07 -5.28
CA LEU A 324 12.66 -9.80 -5.85
C LEU A 324 13.57 -9.00 -4.90
N ASN A 325 13.00 -8.22 -3.97
CA ASN A 325 13.76 -7.45 -2.98
C ASN A 325 13.98 -8.21 -1.66
N ALA A 326 13.34 -9.36 -1.47
CA ALA A 326 13.49 -10.15 -0.26
C ALA A 326 14.86 -10.86 -0.22
N PRO A 327 15.63 -10.75 0.88
CA PRO A 327 16.96 -11.33 0.99
C PRO A 327 16.95 -12.82 1.42
N GLY A 328 15.78 -13.36 1.78
CA GLY A 328 15.64 -14.70 2.36
C GLY A 328 15.85 -15.82 1.33
N ASN A 329 16.31 -16.98 1.81
CA ASN A 329 16.51 -18.17 0.97
C ASN A 329 15.25 -19.05 0.86
N ASP A 330 14.23 -18.84 1.72
CA ASP A 330 12.94 -19.53 1.68
C ASP A 330 11.82 -18.54 1.36
N THR A 331 11.88 -17.98 0.16
CA THR A 331 10.85 -17.09 -0.39
C THR A 331 9.98 -17.86 -1.39
N SER A 332 8.71 -17.49 -1.50
CA SER A 332 7.79 -18.03 -2.48
C SER A 332 6.92 -16.91 -3.02
N ILE A 333 6.55 -17.01 -4.29
CA ILE A 333 5.61 -16.09 -4.93
C ILE A 333 4.50 -16.87 -5.62
N ALA A 334 3.28 -16.35 -5.58
CA ALA A 334 2.14 -16.89 -6.31
C ALA A 334 1.25 -15.76 -6.81
N PHE A 335 0.45 -16.06 -7.83
CA PHE A 335 -0.58 -15.16 -8.33
C PHE A 335 -1.88 -15.93 -8.45
N VAL A 336 -2.96 -15.35 -7.94
CA VAL A 336 -4.29 -15.97 -8.01
C VAL A 336 -5.01 -15.37 -9.21
N GLU A 337 -5.24 -16.22 -10.21
CA GLU A 337 -5.94 -15.83 -11.44
C GLU A 337 -7.37 -15.40 -11.12
N GLY A 338 -7.76 -14.21 -11.59
CA GLY A 338 -9.12 -13.71 -11.43
C GLY A 338 -9.53 -13.29 -10.02
N ALA A 339 -8.66 -13.36 -9.01
CA ALA A 339 -8.97 -12.84 -7.68
C ALA A 339 -8.97 -11.31 -7.69
N GLN A 340 -9.98 -10.68 -7.10
CA GLN A 340 -9.97 -9.25 -6.80
C GLN A 340 -9.05 -8.95 -5.62
N HIS A 341 -8.88 -7.66 -5.32
CA HIS A 341 -8.11 -7.21 -4.17
C HIS A 341 -8.54 -7.93 -2.88
N THR A 342 -9.85 -8.08 -2.66
CA THR A 342 -10.44 -8.77 -1.50
C THR A 342 -10.38 -10.29 -1.55
N ILE A 343 -9.62 -10.87 -2.49
CA ILE A 343 -9.37 -12.30 -2.72
C ILE A 343 -10.56 -13.06 -3.33
N ASP A 344 -11.78 -12.53 -3.24
CA ASP A 344 -12.95 -13.08 -3.92
C ASP A 344 -12.84 -13.02 -5.45
N THR A 345 -13.63 -13.87 -6.10
CA THR A 345 -13.58 -14.02 -7.54
C THR A 345 -14.05 -12.74 -8.20
N CYS A 346 -13.25 -12.21 -9.13
CA CYS A 346 -13.65 -11.12 -10.02
C CYS A 346 -14.63 -11.65 -11.07
N THR A 347 -15.89 -11.81 -10.68
CA THR A 347 -16.94 -12.28 -11.59
C THR A 347 -17.12 -11.35 -12.80
N GLU A 348 -16.81 -10.06 -12.62
CA GLU A 348 -16.81 -9.05 -13.67
C GLU A 348 -15.63 -9.18 -14.63
N CYS A 349 -14.53 -9.80 -14.20
CA CYS A 349 -13.35 -10.06 -15.02
C CYS A 349 -13.48 -11.36 -15.84
N GLU A 350 -14.47 -12.20 -15.54
CA GLU A 350 -14.65 -13.49 -16.21
C GLU A 350 -15.08 -13.32 -17.68
N SER A 351 -14.36 -14.00 -18.57
CA SER A 351 -14.67 -14.22 -19.99
C SER A 351 -15.90 -15.10 -20.19
N TYR A 352 -16.18 -16.00 -19.24
CA TYR A 352 -17.38 -16.84 -19.18
C TYR A 352 -17.71 -17.18 -17.72
N PRO A 353 -19.00 -17.42 -17.36
CA PRO A 353 -19.38 -17.67 -15.98
C PRO A 353 -18.61 -18.82 -15.34
N GLY A 354 -17.95 -18.53 -14.22
CA GLY A 354 -17.13 -19.48 -13.46
C GLY A 354 -15.73 -19.73 -14.01
N GLU A 355 -15.21 -18.88 -14.90
CA GLU A 355 -13.84 -18.98 -15.45
C GLU A 355 -12.78 -19.16 -14.37
N PHE A 356 -12.87 -18.39 -13.29
CA PHE A 356 -11.84 -18.40 -12.24
C PHE A 356 -12.20 -19.29 -11.04
N GLY A 357 -13.42 -19.84 -11.03
CA GLY A 357 -13.91 -20.67 -9.94
C GLY A 357 -13.95 -19.94 -8.59
N ASP A 358 -13.63 -20.66 -7.51
CA ASP A 358 -13.53 -20.10 -6.16
C ASP A 358 -12.07 -19.69 -5.88
N THR A 359 -11.79 -18.40 -6.04
CA THR A 359 -10.44 -17.86 -5.84
C THR A 359 -10.03 -17.84 -4.38
N MET A 360 -10.99 -17.78 -3.43
CA MET A 360 -10.68 -17.90 -2.00
C MET A 360 -10.15 -19.29 -1.69
N VAL A 361 -10.83 -20.34 -2.15
CA VAL A 361 -10.35 -21.72 -1.99
C VAL A 361 -8.97 -21.89 -2.62
N THR A 362 -8.80 -21.41 -3.85
CA THR A 362 -7.54 -21.47 -4.59
C THR A 362 -6.39 -20.78 -3.85
N ALA A 363 -6.61 -19.55 -3.37
CA ALA A 363 -5.61 -18.77 -2.66
C ALA A 363 -5.22 -19.44 -1.33
N TYR A 364 -6.21 -19.83 -0.52
CA TYR A 364 -5.94 -20.35 0.81
C TYR A 364 -5.47 -21.80 0.81
N ASP A 365 -5.79 -22.61 -0.21
CA ASP A 365 -5.20 -23.94 -0.39
C ASP A 365 -3.69 -23.83 -0.70
N PHE A 366 -3.30 -22.86 -1.54
CA PHE A 366 -1.89 -22.57 -1.78
C PHE A 366 -1.19 -22.10 -0.50
N VAL A 367 -1.83 -21.20 0.27
CA VAL A 367 -1.30 -20.74 1.56
C VAL A 367 -1.14 -21.91 2.54
N GLY A 368 -2.11 -22.81 2.63
CA GLY A 368 -2.02 -24.01 3.47
C GLY A 368 -0.84 -24.91 3.06
N GLY A 369 -0.73 -25.23 1.77
CA GLY A 369 0.39 -26.01 1.26
C GLY A 369 1.75 -25.34 1.48
N TRP A 370 1.81 -24.01 1.45
CA TRP A 370 3.01 -23.27 1.84
C TRP A 370 3.28 -23.44 3.35
N LEU A 371 2.31 -23.17 4.23
CA LEU A 371 2.49 -23.32 5.67
C LEU A 371 2.92 -24.75 6.09
N GLU A 372 2.45 -25.79 5.37
CA GLU A 372 2.75 -27.21 5.64
C GLU A 372 4.10 -27.71 5.11
N LYS A 373 4.85 -26.89 4.37
CA LYS A 373 6.16 -27.31 3.82
C LYS A 373 7.06 -27.84 4.93
N LYS A 374 7.44 -29.12 4.83
CA LYS A 374 8.27 -29.82 5.82
C LYS A 374 9.54 -29.02 6.15
N GLY A 375 9.80 -28.82 7.44
CA GLY A 375 10.98 -28.11 7.94
C GLY A 375 10.84 -26.58 7.98
N ARG A 376 9.64 -26.05 7.73
CA ARG A 376 9.35 -24.62 7.85
C ARG A 376 8.76 -24.26 9.22
N PHE A 377 7.51 -24.64 9.47
CA PHE A 377 6.80 -24.34 10.73
C PHE A 377 6.31 -25.57 11.49
N LEU A 378 6.32 -26.75 10.84
CA LEU A 378 5.88 -28.03 11.39
C LEU A 378 7.05 -28.90 11.90
#